data_AF-A0A955QYN0-F1
#
_entry.id   AF-A0A955QYN0-F1
#
_cell.length_a   1.000
_cell.length_b   1.000
_cell.length_c   1.000
_cell.angle_alpha   90.00
_cell.angle_beta   90.00
_cell.angle_gamma   90.00
#
_symmetry.space_group_name_H-M   'P 1'
#
loop_
_entity.id
_entity.type
_entity.pdbx_description
1 polymer ?
#
loop_
_entity_poly.entity_id
_entity_poly.type
_entity_poly.pdbx_seq_one_letter_code
_entity_poly.pdbx_strand_id
1 'polypeptide(L)'
;EAEVRRKIVESGDVDVMISIRSNFFYTRSVPCELWFFDRDKPEPLKDKVLMLDARNVFTKVTRKIYDFSPEQLQNLTAVIWLYRGQADRYLALLESYLQAVIDEARETAEPVAGFIEALDDLLDRLPDVDAETKELSGLFKKDEQAFQAAVAKAEKDWGKAARDNAGLKNAAEGFSPLAESSRDLIKQIDQLYKFAEKLAKESGARGLNKLVKELDECRKEAVEQLKQVRYFHKQAHWLQERFPEAELCDVEGLVKLVDREEIKTNDWSLTPGRYVGVAPEVEDEDFDFEETLRDIHIELQGLNEEATVLAAQIQKNFEELGV
;
A
#
# COMPACT_ATOMS: atom_id res chain seq x y z
N GLU A 1 -17.17 32.34 12.57
CA GLU A 1 -17.10 31.02 11.93
C GLU A 1 -18.06 29.99 12.53
N ALA A 2 -18.06 29.77 13.85
CA ALA A 2 -18.94 28.80 14.52
C ALA A 2 -20.44 29.00 14.24
N GLU A 3 -20.94 30.24 14.24
CA GLU A 3 -22.35 30.53 13.90
C GLU A 3 -22.69 30.17 12.45
N VAL A 4 -21.74 30.31 11.52
CA VAL A 4 -21.92 29.94 10.12
C VAL A 4 -21.99 28.42 9.99
N ARG A 5 -21.06 27.69 10.63
CA ARG A 5 -21.11 26.21 10.67
C ARG A 5 -22.40 25.70 11.27
N ARG A 6 -22.86 26.30 12.38
CA ARG A 6 -24.16 25.98 12.98
C ARG A 6 -25.29 26.13 11.97
N LYS A 7 -25.42 27.27 11.29
CA LYS A 7 -26.48 27.50 10.30
C LYS A 7 -26.42 26.50 9.13
N ILE A 8 -25.21 26.14 8.69
CA ILE A 8 -24.97 25.18 7.63
C ILE A 8 -25.39 23.76 8.07
N VAL A 9 -25.04 23.33 9.28
CA VAL A 9 -25.47 22.03 9.82
C VAL A 9 -26.98 22.01 10.05
N GLU A 10 -27.54 23.11 10.57
CA GLU A 10 -28.97 23.23 10.82
C GLU A 10 -29.82 23.17 9.54
N SER A 11 -29.26 23.52 8.37
CA SER A 11 -29.97 23.38 7.08
C SER A 11 -30.22 21.91 6.71
N GLY A 12 -29.43 20.97 7.25
CA GLY A 12 -29.49 19.55 6.94
C GLY A 12 -28.75 19.17 5.65
N ASP A 13 -28.17 20.13 4.94
CA ASP A 13 -27.55 19.91 3.61
C ASP A 13 -26.13 19.32 3.69
N VAL A 14 -25.44 19.42 4.84
CA VAL A 14 -24.10 18.84 4.99
C VAL A 14 -24.22 17.33 4.93
N ASP A 15 -23.56 16.70 3.97
CA ASP A 15 -23.70 15.27 3.74
C ASP A 15 -22.47 14.49 4.21
N VAL A 16 -21.31 14.81 3.65
CA VAL A 16 -20.05 14.13 3.96
C VAL A 16 -18.97 15.16 4.24
N MET A 17 -18.22 14.92 5.30
CA MET A 17 -17.03 15.65 5.69
C MET A 17 -15.84 14.72 5.59
N ILE A 18 -14.81 15.09 4.82
CA ILE A 18 -13.59 14.28 4.66
C ILE A 18 -12.37 15.07 5.12
N SER A 19 -11.64 14.57 6.11
CA SER A 19 -10.33 15.12 6.50
C SER A 19 -9.21 14.45 5.71
N ILE A 20 -8.34 15.26 5.10
CA ILE A 20 -7.14 14.81 4.40
C ILE A 20 -5.92 15.44 5.07
N ARG A 21 -4.88 14.64 5.23
CA ARG A 21 -3.62 15.06 5.87
C ARG A 21 -2.87 16.09 5.02
N SER A 22 -1.85 16.70 5.61
CA SER A 22 -0.91 17.54 4.88
C SER A 22 -0.20 16.79 3.75
N ASN A 23 0.53 17.52 2.90
CA ASN A 23 1.41 16.98 1.87
C ASN A 23 0.72 16.36 0.64
N PHE A 24 -0.59 16.54 0.49
CA PHE A 24 -1.33 16.26 -0.75
C PHE A 24 -1.26 17.41 -1.77
N PHE A 25 -0.83 18.62 -1.36
CA PHE A 25 -0.64 19.75 -2.26
C PHE A 25 0.84 19.92 -2.63
N TYR A 26 1.11 20.15 -3.91
CA TYR A 26 2.48 20.32 -4.41
C TYR A 26 3.21 21.57 -3.91
N THR A 27 2.49 22.62 -3.52
CA THR A 27 3.09 23.94 -3.22
C THR A 27 3.00 24.34 -1.75
N ARG A 28 2.21 23.64 -0.92
CA ARG A 28 2.00 23.98 0.50
C ARG A 28 1.76 22.72 1.34
N SER A 29 2.43 22.62 2.47
CA SER A 29 2.23 21.53 3.44
C SER A 29 1.10 21.85 4.43
N VAL A 30 -0.12 21.92 3.92
CA VAL A 30 -1.33 22.13 4.73
C VAL A 30 -2.30 20.95 4.60
N PRO A 31 -3.01 20.56 5.67
CA PRO A 31 -4.11 19.62 5.56
C PRO A 31 -5.29 20.30 4.87
N CYS A 32 -6.24 19.51 4.37
CA CYS A 32 -7.49 20.05 3.85
C CYS A 32 -8.69 19.21 4.29
N GLU A 33 -9.87 19.82 4.18
CA GLU A 33 -11.14 19.13 4.37
C GLU A 33 -11.95 19.25 3.07
N LEU A 34 -12.57 18.14 2.64
CA LEU A 34 -13.55 18.14 1.56
C LEU A 34 -14.95 18.16 2.17
N TRP A 35 -15.78 19.08 1.68
CA TRP A 35 -17.14 19.31 2.18
C TRP A 35 -18.12 18.96 1.07
N PHE A 36 -18.95 17.96 1.28
CA PHE A 36 -20.00 17.55 0.35
C PHE A 36 -21.36 17.99 0.89
N PHE A 37 -22.16 18.60 0.01
CA PHE A 37 -23.49 19.08 0.32
C PHE A 37 -24.50 18.41 -0.59
N ASP A 38 -25.63 18.01 -0.03
CA ASP A 38 -26.74 17.39 -0.74
C ASP A 38 -28.05 17.93 -0.17
N ARG A 39 -28.73 18.76 -0.97
CA ARG A 39 -30.01 19.38 -0.57
C ARG A 39 -31.19 18.41 -0.65
N ASP A 40 -31.01 17.27 -1.30
CA ASP A 40 -32.03 16.23 -1.47
C ASP A 40 -31.70 14.99 -0.65
N LYS A 41 -31.05 15.19 0.52
CA LYS A 41 -30.76 14.10 1.43
C LYS A 41 -32.04 13.37 1.86
N PRO A 42 -32.04 12.02 1.84
CA PRO A 42 -33.15 11.24 2.35
C PRO A 42 -33.50 11.63 3.79
N GLU A 43 -34.80 11.60 4.12
CA GLU A 43 -35.29 12.00 5.44
C GLU A 43 -34.53 11.36 6.62
N PRO A 44 -34.20 10.06 6.60
CA PRO A 44 -33.42 9.43 7.70
C PRO A 44 -32.00 9.97 7.88
N LEU A 45 -31.44 10.64 6.86
CA LEU A 45 -30.08 11.16 6.83
C LEU A 45 -30.01 12.69 6.99
N LYS A 46 -31.14 13.41 6.95
CA LYS A 46 -31.16 14.87 7.07
C LYS A 46 -30.48 15.40 8.33
N ASP A 47 -30.63 14.67 9.44
CA ASP A 47 -30.03 15.03 10.73
C ASP A 47 -28.66 14.40 10.96
N LYS A 48 -28.05 13.79 9.94
CA LYS A 48 -26.80 13.05 10.06
C LYS A 48 -25.75 13.57 9.07
N VAL A 49 -24.49 13.48 9.46
CA VAL A 49 -23.34 13.81 8.61
C VAL A 49 -22.35 12.65 8.68
N LEU A 50 -21.90 12.16 7.53
CA LEU A 50 -20.84 11.16 7.49
C LEU A 50 -19.49 11.86 7.72
N MET A 51 -18.82 11.50 8.82
CA MET A 51 -17.48 11.97 9.15
C MET A 51 -16.46 10.93 8.71
N LEU A 52 -15.66 11.24 7.68
CA LEU A 52 -14.62 10.37 7.15
C LEU A 52 -13.23 10.99 7.36
N ASP A 53 -12.37 10.32 8.10
CA ASP A 53 -11.01 10.74 8.36
C ASP A 53 -10.02 9.94 7.50
N ALA A 54 -9.67 10.49 6.34
CA ALA A 54 -8.71 9.90 5.41
C ALA A 54 -7.26 10.30 5.72
N ARG A 55 -6.97 10.91 6.88
CA ARG A 55 -5.60 11.37 7.22
C ARG A 55 -4.57 10.24 7.33
N ASN A 56 -5.01 9.00 7.53
CA ASN A 56 -4.15 7.82 7.62
C ASN A 56 -4.15 6.94 6.36
N VAL A 57 -4.89 7.33 5.31
CA VAL A 57 -4.92 6.61 4.03
C VAL A 57 -4.12 7.41 3.02
N PHE A 58 -2.94 6.93 2.63
CA PHE A 58 -2.09 7.59 1.64
C PHE A 58 -0.96 6.68 1.17
N THR A 59 -0.41 7.00 0.00
CA THR A 59 0.87 6.49 -0.49
C THR A 59 1.88 7.63 -0.49
N LYS A 60 3.11 7.35 -0.07
CA LYS A 60 4.21 8.32 -0.12
C LYS A 60 4.80 8.28 -1.54
N VAL A 61 4.49 9.27 -2.38
CA VAL A 61 5.03 9.38 -3.74
C VAL A 61 6.46 9.93 -3.70
N THR A 62 6.70 10.89 -2.82
CA THR A 62 8.05 11.36 -2.47
C THR A 62 8.13 11.59 -0.97
N ARG A 63 9.31 11.95 -0.46
CA ARG A 63 9.49 12.37 0.94
C ARG A 63 8.51 13.49 1.36
N LYS A 64 8.09 14.35 0.42
CA LYS A 64 7.28 15.55 0.68
C LYS A 64 5.87 15.51 0.10
N ILE A 65 5.58 14.62 -0.85
CA ILE A 65 4.32 14.58 -1.60
C ILE A 65 3.69 13.22 -1.41
N TYR A 66 2.46 13.24 -0.90
CA TYR A 66 1.64 12.05 -0.73
C TYR A 66 0.46 12.12 -1.71
N ASP A 67 -0.04 10.95 -2.07
CA ASP A 67 -1.17 10.81 -2.99
C ASP A 67 -2.03 9.61 -2.58
N PHE A 68 -3.21 9.46 -3.17
CA PHE A 68 -3.99 8.23 -3.06
C PHE A 68 -3.59 7.30 -4.21
N SER A 69 -3.34 6.02 -3.90
CA SER A 69 -3.40 5.02 -4.97
C SER A 69 -4.82 4.92 -5.53
N PRO A 70 -5.01 4.42 -6.77
CA PRO A 70 -6.34 4.18 -7.31
C PRO A 70 -7.23 3.35 -6.36
N GLU A 71 -6.66 2.32 -5.75
CA GLU A 71 -7.34 1.42 -4.81
C GLU A 71 -7.67 2.11 -3.49
N GLN A 72 -6.79 2.96 -2.95
CA GLN A 72 -7.09 3.77 -1.76
C GLN A 72 -8.28 4.71 -2.03
N LEU A 73 -8.31 5.34 -3.20
CA LEU A 73 -9.43 6.20 -3.59
C LEU A 73 -10.73 5.40 -3.76
N GLN A 74 -10.66 4.22 -4.38
CA GLN A 74 -11.80 3.31 -4.51
C GLN A 74 -12.30 2.85 -3.15
N ASN A 75 -11.40 2.52 -2.22
CA ASN A 75 -11.74 2.09 -0.86
C ASN A 75 -12.48 3.19 -0.09
N LEU A 76 -11.97 4.42 -0.12
CA LEU A 76 -12.65 5.58 0.48
C LEU A 76 -14.02 5.83 -0.17
N THR A 77 -14.11 5.66 -1.50
CA THR A 77 -15.36 5.77 -2.24
C THR A 77 -16.37 4.69 -1.84
N ALA A 78 -15.90 3.48 -1.56
CA ALA A 78 -16.74 2.37 -1.12
C ALA A 78 -17.42 2.65 0.23
N VAL A 79 -16.75 3.36 1.15
CA VAL A 79 -17.38 3.85 2.38
C VAL A 79 -18.61 4.73 2.07
N ILE A 80 -18.51 5.59 1.06
CA ILE A 80 -19.63 6.43 0.60
C ILE A 80 -20.73 5.59 -0.03
N TRP A 81 -20.40 4.54 -0.79
CA TRP A 81 -21.41 3.62 -1.34
C TRP A 81 -22.19 2.94 -0.22
N LEU A 82 -21.52 2.44 0.81
CA LEU A 82 -22.17 1.84 1.98
C LEU A 82 -23.07 2.84 2.70
N TYR A 83 -22.59 4.08 2.91
CA TYR A 83 -23.42 5.16 3.46
C TYR A 83 -24.68 5.44 2.62
N ARG A 84 -24.60 5.31 1.30
CA ARG A 84 -25.72 5.49 0.37
C ARG A 84 -26.54 4.21 0.13
N GLY A 85 -26.27 3.11 0.85
CA GLY A 85 -26.97 1.83 0.71
C GLY A 85 -26.66 1.06 -0.58
N GLN A 86 -25.54 1.35 -1.25
CA GLN A 86 -25.10 0.75 -2.50
C GLN A 86 -24.15 -0.43 -2.24
N ALA A 87 -24.61 -1.42 -1.48
CA ALA A 87 -23.81 -2.59 -1.10
C ALA A 87 -23.39 -3.43 -2.32
N ASP A 88 -24.18 -3.43 -3.38
CA ASP A 88 -23.86 -4.06 -4.67
C ASP A 88 -22.54 -3.55 -5.26
N ARG A 89 -22.28 -2.23 -5.19
CA ARG A 89 -21.04 -1.63 -5.70
C ARG A 89 -19.84 -1.98 -4.83
N TYR A 90 -20.03 -2.06 -3.51
CA TYR A 90 -19.00 -2.51 -2.57
C TYR A 90 -18.61 -3.97 -2.86
N LEU A 91 -19.59 -4.86 -3.03
CA LEU A 91 -19.33 -6.27 -3.35
C LEU A 91 -18.66 -6.44 -4.71
N ALA A 92 -19.06 -5.65 -5.72
CA ALA A 92 -18.40 -5.65 -7.03
C ALA A 92 -16.92 -5.20 -6.95
N LEU A 93 -16.61 -4.21 -6.10
CA LEU A 93 -15.23 -3.79 -5.87
C LEU A 93 -14.40 -4.91 -5.19
N LEU A 94 -14.95 -5.54 -4.14
CA LEU A 94 -14.31 -6.70 -3.52
C LEU A 94 -14.06 -7.83 -4.52
N GLU A 95 -15.06 -8.16 -5.35
CA GLU A 95 -14.90 -9.14 -6.42
C GLU A 95 -13.76 -8.76 -7.37
N SER A 96 -13.65 -7.48 -7.76
CA SER A 96 -12.58 -7.02 -8.64
C SER A 96 -11.19 -7.15 -8.03
N TYR A 97 -11.02 -6.85 -6.72
CA TYR A 97 -9.74 -7.04 -6.04
C TYR A 97 -9.38 -8.52 -5.92
N LEU A 98 -10.35 -9.38 -5.59
CA LEU A 98 -10.11 -10.82 -5.48
C LEU A 98 -9.81 -11.45 -6.85
N GLN A 99 -10.43 -10.97 -7.92
CA GLN A 99 -10.07 -11.35 -9.28
C GLN A 99 -8.64 -10.91 -9.60
N ALA A 100 -8.26 -9.67 -9.26
CA ALA A 100 -6.90 -9.18 -9.46
C ALA A 100 -5.86 -10.01 -8.70
N VAL A 101 -6.15 -10.50 -7.48
CA VAL A 101 -5.24 -11.42 -6.77
C VAL A 101 -4.93 -12.66 -7.61
N ILE A 102 -5.94 -13.26 -8.25
CA ILE A 102 -5.75 -14.45 -9.10
C ILE A 102 -4.99 -14.11 -10.38
N ASP A 103 -5.38 -13.02 -11.04
CA ASP A 103 -4.76 -12.59 -12.29
C ASP A 103 -3.28 -12.28 -12.07
N GLU A 104 -2.96 -11.44 -11.09
CA GLU A 104 -1.58 -11.08 -10.75
C GLU A 104 -0.76 -12.29 -10.30
N ALA A 105 -1.38 -13.25 -9.59
CA ALA A 105 -0.69 -14.47 -9.18
C ALA A 105 -0.38 -15.39 -10.36
N ARG A 106 -1.24 -15.45 -11.38
CA ARG A 106 -0.95 -16.18 -12.61
C ARG A 106 0.17 -15.55 -13.42
N GLU A 107 0.17 -14.22 -13.52
CA GLU A 107 1.21 -13.47 -14.24
C GLU A 107 2.59 -13.55 -13.58
N THR A 108 2.71 -14.07 -12.34
CA THR A 108 4.02 -14.36 -11.72
C THR A 108 4.82 -15.43 -12.45
N ALA A 109 4.17 -16.35 -13.17
CA ALA A 109 4.81 -17.53 -13.71
C ALA A 109 5.98 -17.19 -14.66
N GLU A 110 5.79 -16.21 -15.54
CA GLU A 110 6.81 -15.82 -16.53
C GLU A 110 8.00 -15.06 -15.88
N PRO A 111 7.79 -13.97 -15.11
CA PRO A 111 8.90 -13.27 -14.45
C PRO A 111 9.71 -14.13 -13.49
N VAL A 112 9.04 -15.00 -12.72
CA VAL A 112 9.73 -15.89 -11.77
C VAL A 112 10.54 -16.97 -12.51
N ALA A 113 10.00 -17.53 -13.61
CA ALA A 113 10.76 -18.42 -14.48
C ALA A 113 11.99 -17.72 -15.09
N GLY A 114 11.83 -16.47 -15.54
CA GLY A 114 12.94 -15.66 -16.05
C GLY A 114 14.05 -15.45 -15.01
N PHE A 115 13.68 -15.18 -13.75
CA PHE A 115 14.63 -15.11 -12.64
C PHE A 115 15.35 -16.44 -12.41
N ILE A 116 14.64 -17.57 -12.43
CA ILE A 116 15.23 -18.91 -12.29
C ILE A 116 16.25 -19.18 -13.39
N GLU A 117 15.90 -18.89 -14.65
CA GLU A 117 16.79 -19.09 -15.79
C GLU A 117 18.06 -18.22 -15.70
N ALA A 118 17.90 -16.94 -15.34
CA ALA A 118 19.03 -16.03 -15.15
C ALA A 118 19.92 -16.45 -13.98
N LEU A 119 19.32 -16.97 -12.90
CA LEU A 119 20.05 -17.49 -11.74
C LEU A 119 20.87 -18.71 -12.14
N ASP A 120 20.26 -19.67 -12.85
CA ASP A 120 20.94 -20.88 -13.30
C ASP A 120 22.10 -20.56 -14.26
N ASP A 121 21.93 -19.66 -15.23
CA ASP A 121 23.02 -19.26 -16.15
C ASP A 121 24.19 -18.59 -15.41
N LEU A 122 23.90 -17.80 -14.36
CA LEU A 122 24.97 -17.24 -13.53
C LEU A 122 25.69 -18.33 -12.72
N LEU A 123 24.93 -19.20 -12.05
CA LEU A 123 25.50 -20.26 -11.21
C LEU A 123 26.32 -21.26 -12.02
N ASP A 124 25.90 -21.61 -13.23
CA ASP A 124 26.61 -22.53 -14.13
C ASP A 124 27.96 -21.99 -14.62
N ARG A 125 28.15 -20.67 -14.62
CA ARG A 125 29.40 -20.01 -15.03
C ARG A 125 30.33 -19.69 -13.86
N LEU A 126 29.89 -19.89 -12.63
CA LEU A 126 30.73 -19.75 -11.46
C LEU A 126 31.67 -20.95 -11.32
N PRO A 127 32.96 -20.73 -11.01
CA PRO A 127 33.93 -21.82 -10.85
C PRO A 127 33.65 -22.67 -9.61
N ASP A 128 33.08 -22.07 -8.57
CA ASP A 128 32.64 -22.75 -7.36
C ASP A 128 31.34 -22.10 -6.85
N VAL A 129 30.40 -22.94 -6.46
CA VAL A 129 29.12 -22.54 -5.86
C VAL A 129 28.96 -23.36 -4.61
N ASP A 130 28.87 -22.68 -3.47
CA ASP A 130 28.78 -23.31 -2.16
C ASP A 130 27.49 -24.15 -2.01
N ALA A 131 27.50 -25.07 -1.05
CA ALA A 131 26.39 -25.98 -0.82
C ALA A 131 25.10 -25.26 -0.37
N GLU A 132 25.24 -24.17 0.37
CA GLU A 132 24.11 -23.39 0.91
C GLU A 132 23.36 -22.70 -0.23
N THR A 133 24.05 -22.05 -1.17
CA THR A 133 23.46 -21.43 -2.35
C THR A 133 22.74 -22.45 -3.24
N LYS A 134 23.32 -23.65 -3.43
CA LYS A 134 22.68 -24.76 -4.16
C LYS A 134 21.41 -25.26 -3.47
N GLU A 135 21.46 -25.41 -2.15
CA GLU A 135 20.32 -25.86 -1.35
C GLU A 135 19.19 -24.82 -1.39
N LEU A 136 19.50 -23.54 -1.21
CA LEU A 136 18.53 -22.44 -1.30
C LEU A 136 17.88 -22.35 -2.68
N SER A 137 18.66 -22.48 -3.76
CA SER A 137 18.11 -22.51 -5.12
C SER A 137 17.16 -23.69 -5.33
N GLY A 138 17.53 -24.88 -4.84
CA GLY A 138 16.67 -26.06 -4.90
C GLY A 138 15.38 -25.92 -4.09
N LEU A 139 15.45 -25.32 -2.88
CA LEU A 139 14.28 -25.03 -2.06
C LEU A 139 13.37 -24.01 -2.73
N PHE A 140 13.93 -22.93 -3.27
CA PHE A 140 13.17 -21.91 -3.98
C PHE A 140 12.40 -22.46 -5.17
N LYS A 141 13.02 -23.28 -6.02
CA LYS A 141 12.32 -23.92 -7.16
C LYS A 141 11.18 -24.84 -6.69
N LYS A 142 11.34 -25.50 -5.54
CA LYS A 142 10.29 -26.34 -4.97
C LYS A 142 9.12 -25.49 -4.43
N ASP A 143 9.43 -24.39 -3.75
CA ASP A 143 8.43 -23.48 -3.20
C ASP A 143 7.69 -22.73 -4.33
N GLU A 144 8.38 -22.35 -5.40
CA GLU A 144 7.80 -21.79 -6.62
C GLU A 144 6.82 -22.78 -7.27
N GLN A 145 7.19 -24.05 -7.42
CA GLN A 145 6.28 -25.07 -7.95
C GLN A 145 5.03 -25.26 -7.06
N ALA A 146 5.22 -25.24 -5.73
CA ALA A 146 4.12 -25.32 -4.79
C ALA A 146 3.21 -24.08 -4.88
N PHE A 147 3.78 -22.90 -5.05
CA PHE A 147 3.06 -21.65 -5.27
C PHE A 147 2.23 -21.71 -6.56
N GLN A 148 2.81 -22.10 -7.70
CA GLN A 148 2.05 -22.23 -8.96
C GLN A 148 0.92 -23.27 -8.87
N ALA A 149 1.14 -24.37 -8.15
CA ALA A 149 0.08 -25.34 -7.88
C ALA A 149 -1.04 -24.74 -7.00
N ALA A 150 -0.69 -23.90 -6.03
CA ALA A 150 -1.65 -23.17 -5.20
C ALA A 150 -2.43 -22.13 -6.03
N VAL A 151 -1.79 -21.40 -6.94
CA VAL A 151 -2.44 -20.48 -7.89
C VAL A 151 -3.48 -21.20 -8.73
N ALA A 152 -3.11 -22.31 -9.37
CA ALA A 152 -4.03 -23.08 -10.21
C ALA A 152 -5.24 -23.63 -9.42
N LYS A 153 -5.03 -24.01 -8.15
CA LYS A 153 -6.11 -24.41 -7.25
C LYS A 153 -7.00 -23.22 -6.90
N ALA A 154 -6.40 -22.10 -6.51
CA ALA A 154 -7.12 -20.88 -6.12
C ALA A 154 -7.98 -20.34 -7.27
N GLU A 155 -7.48 -20.35 -8.50
CA GLU A 155 -8.25 -19.95 -9.70
C GLU A 155 -9.49 -20.84 -9.90
N LYS A 156 -9.33 -22.16 -9.77
CA LYS A 156 -10.43 -23.10 -9.92
C LYS A 156 -11.49 -22.94 -8.82
N ASP A 157 -11.05 -22.70 -7.59
CA ASP A 157 -11.94 -22.49 -6.45
C ASP A 157 -12.65 -21.13 -6.57
N TRP A 158 -11.95 -20.10 -7.02
CA TRP A 158 -12.48 -18.76 -7.30
C TRP A 158 -13.58 -18.76 -8.37
N GLY A 159 -13.41 -19.55 -9.43
CA GLY A 159 -14.41 -19.70 -10.48
C GLY A 159 -15.73 -20.34 -10.02
N LYS A 160 -15.77 -20.92 -8.81
CA LYS A 160 -16.98 -21.51 -8.19
C LYS A 160 -17.51 -20.71 -7.01
N ALA A 161 -16.75 -19.72 -6.53
CA ALA A 161 -17.12 -18.96 -5.35
C ALA A 161 -18.35 -18.09 -5.62
N ALA A 162 -19.26 -18.03 -4.64
CA ALA A 162 -20.39 -17.12 -4.71
C ALA A 162 -19.92 -15.65 -4.69
N ARG A 163 -20.66 -14.76 -5.36
CA ARG A 163 -20.38 -13.31 -5.42
C ARG A 163 -21.18 -12.51 -4.40
N ASP A 164 -21.73 -13.18 -3.40
CA ASP A 164 -22.32 -12.55 -2.22
C ASP A 164 -21.24 -12.29 -1.15
N ASN A 165 -21.59 -11.53 -0.11
CA ASN A 165 -20.64 -11.14 0.94
C ASN A 165 -19.92 -12.36 1.57
N ALA A 166 -20.67 -13.42 1.89
CA ALA A 166 -20.12 -14.62 2.49
C ALA A 166 -19.17 -15.37 1.53
N GLY A 167 -19.52 -15.48 0.24
CA GLY A 167 -18.68 -16.09 -0.77
C GLY A 167 -17.37 -15.33 -1.00
N LEU A 168 -17.44 -14.00 -1.08
CA LEU A 168 -16.27 -13.15 -1.24
C LEU A 168 -15.37 -13.17 0.00
N LYS A 169 -15.94 -13.22 1.21
CA LYS A 169 -15.16 -13.38 2.46
C LYS A 169 -14.42 -14.71 2.51
N ASN A 170 -15.11 -15.81 2.21
CA ASN A 170 -14.50 -17.14 2.15
C ASN A 170 -13.37 -17.20 1.10
N ALA A 171 -13.56 -16.54 -0.06
CA ALA A 171 -12.51 -16.47 -1.08
C ALA A 171 -11.29 -15.69 -0.61
N ALA A 172 -11.48 -14.52 0.01
CA ALA A 172 -10.40 -13.71 0.55
C ALA A 172 -9.57 -14.44 1.62
N GLU A 173 -10.24 -15.16 2.53
CA GLU A 173 -9.60 -16.03 3.51
C GLU A 173 -8.83 -17.17 2.83
N GLY A 174 -9.41 -17.77 1.79
CA GLY A 174 -8.76 -18.80 0.97
C GLY A 174 -7.51 -18.32 0.23
N PHE A 175 -7.39 -17.02 -0.03
CA PHE A 175 -6.23 -16.40 -0.69
C PHE A 175 -5.12 -15.97 0.28
N SER A 176 -5.33 -15.98 1.60
CA SER A 176 -4.28 -15.59 2.57
C SER A 176 -2.99 -16.41 2.41
N PRO A 177 -3.04 -17.76 2.31
CA PRO A 177 -1.83 -18.56 2.13
C PRO A 177 -1.10 -18.24 0.83
N LEU A 178 -1.83 -17.83 -0.21
CA LEU A 178 -1.25 -17.43 -1.48
C LEU A 178 -0.51 -16.09 -1.35
N ALA A 179 -1.12 -15.10 -0.70
CA ALA A 179 -0.48 -13.81 -0.43
C ALA A 179 0.78 -13.94 0.46
N GLU A 180 0.73 -14.82 1.46
CA GLU A 180 1.87 -15.14 2.33
C GLU A 180 3.00 -15.81 1.56
N SER A 181 2.67 -16.83 0.75
CA SER A 181 3.65 -17.55 -0.07
C SER A 181 4.31 -16.62 -1.09
N SER A 182 3.55 -15.69 -1.69
CA SER A 182 4.11 -14.67 -2.59
C SER A 182 5.15 -13.79 -1.90
N ARG A 183 4.87 -13.31 -0.68
CA ARG A 183 5.83 -12.54 0.14
C ARG A 183 7.08 -13.35 0.46
N ASP A 184 6.92 -14.62 0.77
CA ASP A 184 8.05 -15.47 1.13
C ASP A 184 8.94 -15.78 -0.09
N LEU A 185 8.36 -15.94 -1.29
CA LEU A 185 9.12 -16.03 -2.55
C LEU A 185 9.93 -14.76 -2.83
N ILE A 186 9.39 -13.56 -2.58
CA ILE A 186 10.14 -12.30 -2.71
C ILE A 186 11.42 -12.33 -1.86
N LYS A 187 11.29 -12.75 -0.59
CA LYS A 187 12.44 -12.85 0.33
C LYS A 187 13.48 -13.85 -0.18
N GLN A 188 13.04 -14.98 -0.72
CA GLN A 188 13.94 -16.00 -1.29
C GLN A 188 14.67 -15.47 -2.53
N ILE A 189 13.95 -14.79 -3.44
CA ILE A 189 14.51 -14.16 -4.64
C ILE A 189 15.60 -13.14 -4.26
N ASP A 190 15.32 -12.25 -3.32
CA ASP A 190 16.28 -11.24 -2.88
C ASP A 190 17.50 -11.86 -2.18
N GLN A 191 17.30 -12.90 -1.37
CA GLN A 191 18.39 -13.61 -0.71
C GLN A 191 19.28 -14.33 -1.74
N LEU A 192 18.69 -15.04 -2.69
CA LEU A 192 19.40 -15.75 -3.76
C LEU A 192 20.20 -14.78 -4.63
N TYR A 193 19.63 -13.64 -4.99
CA TYR A 193 20.35 -12.59 -5.71
C TYR A 193 21.57 -12.11 -4.93
N LYS A 194 21.42 -11.78 -3.64
CA LYS A 194 22.53 -11.32 -2.78
C LYS A 194 23.66 -12.35 -2.73
N PHE A 195 23.33 -13.64 -2.65
CA PHE A 195 24.32 -14.71 -2.59
C PHE A 195 25.02 -14.92 -3.93
N ALA A 196 24.26 -14.98 -5.02
CA ALA A 196 24.80 -15.15 -6.36
C ALA A 196 25.68 -13.95 -6.78
N GLU A 197 25.27 -12.72 -6.45
CA GLU A 197 26.07 -11.51 -6.68
C GLU A 197 27.39 -11.55 -5.90
N LYS A 198 27.36 -11.96 -4.63
CA LYS A 198 28.55 -12.09 -3.78
C LYS A 198 29.53 -13.11 -4.37
N LEU A 199 29.05 -14.30 -4.72
CA LEU A 199 29.87 -15.35 -5.35
C LEU A 199 30.50 -14.88 -6.66
N ALA A 200 29.74 -14.18 -7.49
CA ALA A 200 30.24 -13.61 -8.74
C ALA A 200 31.39 -12.62 -8.50
N LYS A 201 31.25 -11.72 -7.52
CA LYS A 201 32.31 -10.76 -7.14
C LYS A 201 33.56 -11.44 -6.60
N GLU A 202 33.39 -12.48 -5.78
CA GLU A 202 34.50 -13.19 -5.12
C GLU A 202 35.24 -14.15 -6.07
N SER A 203 34.57 -14.68 -7.10
CA SER A 203 35.16 -15.63 -8.05
C SER A 203 36.31 -15.08 -8.89
N GLY A 204 36.37 -13.75 -9.10
CA GLY A 204 37.32 -13.11 -10.02
C GLY A 204 37.17 -13.49 -11.51
N ALA A 205 36.11 -14.21 -11.88
CA ALA A 205 35.86 -14.66 -13.24
C ALA A 205 35.44 -13.48 -14.16
N ARG A 206 35.97 -13.46 -15.38
CA ARG A 206 35.68 -12.41 -16.35
C ARG A 206 34.30 -12.60 -16.98
N GLY A 207 33.56 -11.52 -17.16
CA GLY A 207 32.30 -11.51 -17.91
C GLY A 207 31.03 -11.73 -17.08
N LEU A 208 31.14 -11.97 -15.77
CA LEU A 208 29.99 -12.20 -14.90
C LEU A 208 29.14 -10.94 -14.63
N ASN A 209 29.72 -9.74 -14.74
CA ASN A 209 29.00 -8.48 -14.49
C ASN A 209 27.74 -8.33 -15.36
N LYS A 210 27.78 -8.85 -16.60
CA LYS A 210 26.62 -8.82 -17.50
C LYS A 210 25.48 -9.70 -16.98
N LEU A 211 25.82 -10.90 -16.49
CA LEU A 211 24.86 -11.87 -15.96
C LEU A 211 24.28 -11.43 -14.62
N VAL A 212 25.10 -10.84 -13.75
CA VAL A 212 24.62 -10.25 -12.49
C VAL A 212 23.60 -9.14 -12.76
N LYS A 213 23.85 -8.31 -13.79
CA LYS A 213 22.91 -7.27 -14.20
C LYS A 213 21.61 -7.84 -14.76
N GLU A 214 21.70 -8.85 -15.62
CA GLU A 214 20.54 -9.57 -16.17
C GLU A 214 19.72 -10.23 -15.05
N LEU A 215 20.38 -10.84 -14.07
CA LEU A 215 19.74 -11.41 -12.89
C LEU A 215 19.03 -10.34 -12.05
N ASP A 216 19.64 -9.17 -11.82
CA ASP A 216 19.00 -8.08 -11.08
C ASP A 216 17.78 -7.50 -11.82
N GLU A 217 17.83 -7.43 -13.15
CA GLU A 217 16.68 -7.03 -13.98
C GLU A 217 15.53 -8.03 -13.83
N CYS A 218 15.80 -9.33 -13.98
CA CYS A 218 14.79 -10.38 -13.79
C CYS A 218 14.26 -10.42 -12.34
N ARG A 219 15.15 -10.20 -11.34
CA ARG A 219 14.78 -10.10 -9.93
C ARG A 219 13.75 -9.01 -9.71
N LYS A 220 13.99 -7.81 -10.23
CA LYS A 220 13.08 -6.66 -10.10
C LYS A 220 11.72 -6.97 -10.70
N GLU A 221 11.69 -7.54 -11.90
CA GLU A 221 10.44 -7.92 -12.57
C GLU A 221 9.65 -8.96 -11.76
N ALA A 222 10.32 -10.03 -11.29
CA ALA A 222 9.68 -11.06 -10.48
C ALA A 222 9.16 -10.51 -9.14
N VAL A 223 9.96 -9.69 -8.45
CA VAL A 223 9.57 -9.09 -7.16
C VAL A 223 8.39 -8.14 -7.32
N GLU A 224 8.41 -7.26 -8.32
CA GLU A 224 7.30 -6.33 -8.55
C GLU A 224 6.00 -7.06 -8.90
N GLN A 225 6.06 -8.15 -9.68
CA GLN A 225 4.88 -8.97 -9.98
C GLN A 225 4.35 -9.69 -8.73
N LEU A 226 5.22 -10.31 -7.93
CA LEU A 226 4.82 -10.98 -6.68
C LEU A 226 4.20 -10.00 -5.67
N LYS A 227 4.67 -8.75 -5.61
CA LYS A 227 4.09 -7.71 -4.75
C LYS A 227 2.61 -7.45 -5.06
N GLN A 228 2.20 -7.50 -6.34
CA GLN A 228 0.82 -7.23 -6.75
C GLN A 228 -0.19 -8.22 -6.14
N VAL A 229 0.19 -9.49 -6.03
CA VAL A 229 -0.66 -10.54 -5.41
C VAL A 229 -1.09 -10.14 -4.00
N ARG A 230 -0.12 -9.74 -3.17
CA ARG A 230 -0.39 -9.33 -1.79
C ARG A 230 -1.00 -7.93 -1.72
N TYR A 231 -0.65 -7.05 -2.65
CA TYR A 231 -1.24 -5.70 -2.74
C TYR A 231 -2.77 -5.78 -2.83
N PHE A 232 -3.31 -6.49 -3.82
CA PHE A 232 -4.76 -6.60 -4.00
C PHE A 232 -5.44 -7.41 -2.90
N HIS A 233 -4.78 -8.43 -2.35
CA HIS A 233 -5.29 -9.17 -1.19
C HIS A 233 -5.46 -8.24 0.01
N LYS A 234 -4.49 -7.35 0.27
CA LYS A 234 -4.58 -6.33 1.31
C LYS A 234 -5.71 -5.33 1.06
N GLN A 235 -6.00 -4.96 -0.19
CA GLN A 235 -7.13 -4.06 -0.48
C GLN A 235 -8.47 -4.70 -0.15
N ALA A 236 -8.66 -5.97 -0.53
CA ALA A 236 -9.87 -6.72 -0.18
C ALA A 236 -9.99 -6.88 1.35
N HIS A 237 -8.90 -7.28 2.02
CA HIS A 237 -8.86 -7.39 3.48
C HIS A 237 -9.18 -6.07 4.17
N TRP A 238 -8.61 -4.95 3.71
CA TRP A 238 -8.84 -3.63 4.28
C TRP A 238 -10.33 -3.28 4.33
N LEU A 239 -11.06 -3.58 3.26
CA LEU A 239 -12.51 -3.35 3.17
C LEU A 239 -13.32 -4.32 4.03
N GLN A 240 -13.00 -5.61 4.02
CA GLN A 240 -13.76 -6.64 4.75
C GLN A 240 -13.54 -6.58 6.27
N GLU A 241 -12.34 -6.24 6.71
CA GLU A 241 -12.04 -6.03 8.13
C GLU A 241 -12.88 -4.88 8.70
N ARG A 242 -13.06 -3.81 7.91
CA ARG A 242 -13.74 -2.58 8.34
C ARG A 242 -15.24 -2.63 8.16
N PHE A 243 -15.73 -3.36 7.15
CA PHE A 243 -17.14 -3.45 6.81
C PHE A 243 -17.55 -4.92 6.57
N PRO A 244 -17.43 -5.80 7.58
CA PRO A 244 -17.57 -7.25 7.41
C PRO A 244 -18.95 -7.70 6.93
N GLU A 245 -19.99 -6.91 7.19
CA GLU A 245 -21.37 -7.21 6.79
C GLU A 245 -21.77 -6.52 5.47
N ALA A 246 -20.82 -5.88 4.76
CA ALA A 246 -21.11 -5.04 3.59
C ALA A 246 -22.15 -3.94 3.87
N GLU A 247 -22.12 -3.42 5.09
CA GLU A 247 -22.95 -2.31 5.58
C GLU A 247 -22.05 -1.26 6.23
N LEU A 248 -22.50 -0.01 6.25
CA LEU A 248 -21.78 1.05 6.96
C LEU A 248 -21.85 0.78 8.47
N CYS A 249 -20.68 0.68 9.10
CA CYS A 249 -20.53 0.73 10.55
C CYS A 249 -19.45 1.75 10.93
N ASP A 250 -19.45 2.15 12.19
CA ASP A 250 -18.41 3.03 12.72
C ASP A 250 -17.07 2.26 12.73
N VAL A 251 -16.01 2.91 12.27
CA VAL A 251 -14.64 2.37 12.23
C VAL A 251 -13.72 3.38 12.90
N GLU A 252 -13.09 2.97 13.99
CA GLU A 252 -12.22 3.84 14.77
C GLU A 252 -11.07 4.41 13.92
N GLY A 253 -10.89 5.73 14.02
CA GLY A 253 -9.91 6.49 13.27
C GLY A 253 -10.20 6.65 11.77
N LEU A 254 -11.34 6.15 11.27
CA LEU A 254 -11.70 6.23 9.86
C LEU A 254 -13.08 6.84 9.63
N VAL A 255 -14.17 6.27 10.13
CA VAL A 255 -15.51 6.74 9.76
C VAL A 255 -16.51 6.64 10.90
N LYS A 256 -17.40 7.63 11.00
CA LYS A 256 -18.54 7.62 11.91
C LYS A 256 -19.73 8.36 11.30
N LEU A 257 -20.94 7.82 11.46
CA LEU A 257 -22.16 8.53 11.10
C LEU A 257 -22.68 9.33 12.29
N VAL A 258 -22.50 10.65 12.26
CA VAL A 258 -22.71 11.53 13.41
C VAL A 258 -24.05 12.27 13.28
N ASP A 259 -24.82 12.34 14.36
CA ASP A 259 -26.05 13.12 14.36
C ASP A 259 -25.83 14.60 14.73
N ARG A 260 -26.82 15.43 14.40
CA ARG A 260 -26.81 16.87 14.63
C ARG A 260 -26.59 17.24 16.11
N GLU A 261 -27.13 16.47 17.05
CA GLU A 261 -26.99 16.78 18.48
C GLU A 261 -25.56 16.47 18.99
N GLU A 262 -24.93 15.41 18.47
CA GLU A 262 -23.51 15.12 18.70
C GLU A 262 -22.62 16.24 18.12
N ILE A 263 -22.93 16.72 16.90
CA ILE A 263 -22.21 17.86 16.29
C ILE A 263 -22.34 19.13 17.13
N LYS A 264 -23.55 19.41 17.63
CA LYS A 264 -23.84 20.56 18.50
C LYS A 264 -23.09 20.47 19.83
N THR A 265 -22.99 19.29 20.42
CA THR A 265 -22.21 19.03 21.65
C THR A 265 -20.70 19.24 21.41
N ASN A 266 -20.25 19.07 20.17
CA ASN A 266 -18.86 19.30 19.73
C ASN A 266 -18.63 20.70 19.13
N ASP A 267 -19.32 21.72 19.66
CA ASP A 267 -19.22 23.13 19.26
C ASP A 267 -19.44 23.39 17.76
N TRP A 268 -20.30 22.58 17.13
CA TRP A 268 -20.57 22.64 15.69
C TRP A 268 -19.30 22.45 14.84
N SER A 269 -18.36 21.64 15.32
CA SER A 269 -17.18 21.26 14.55
C SER A 269 -17.57 20.30 13.43
N LEU A 270 -17.00 20.47 12.25
CA LEU A 270 -17.19 19.58 11.11
C LEU A 270 -15.89 18.87 10.74
N THR A 271 -14.99 18.70 11.71
CA THR A 271 -13.71 18.00 11.53
C THR A 271 -13.87 16.53 11.93
N PRO A 272 -13.85 15.59 10.96
CA PRO A 272 -14.01 14.15 11.20
C PRO A 272 -13.20 13.58 12.37
N GLY A 273 -11.94 13.99 12.51
CA GLY A 273 -11.04 13.52 13.56
C GLY A 273 -11.53 13.75 15.00
N ARG A 274 -12.52 14.62 15.23
CA ARG A 274 -13.15 14.78 16.55
C ARG A 274 -14.15 13.67 16.90
N TYR A 275 -14.64 12.96 15.90
CA TYR A 275 -15.75 12.02 16.03
C TYR A 275 -15.31 10.56 15.89
N VAL A 276 -14.32 10.30 15.05
CA VAL A 276 -13.93 8.93 14.69
C VAL A 276 -12.96 8.28 15.69
N GLY A 277 -12.40 9.02 16.65
CA GLY A 277 -11.39 8.50 17.56
C GLY A 277 -9.98 8.46 16.95
N VAL A 278 -9.10 7.61 17.50
CA VAL A 278 -7.71 7.48 17.05
C VAL A 278 -7.55 6.12 16.38
N ALA A 279 -7.04 6.10 15.15
CA ALA A 279 -6.78 4.83 14.48
C ALA A 279 -5.79 4.00 15.32
N PRO A 280 -6.04 2.69 15.51
CA PRO A 280 -5.05 1.83 16.13
C PRO A 280 -3.72 1.89 15.37
N GLU A 281 -2.60 1.79 16.08
CA GLU A 281 -1.28 1.70 15.45
C GLU A 281 -1.24 0.41 14.63
N VAL A 282 -1.15 0.55 13.31
CA VAL A 282 -0.95 -0.58 12.40
C VAL A 282 0.55 -0.70 12.18
N GLU A 283 1.15 -1.81 12.61
CA GLU A 283 2.52 -2.15 12.20
C GLU A 283 2.51 -2.38 10.69
N ASP A 284 3.27 -1.57 9.97
CA ASP A 284 3.49 -1.78 8.55
C ASP A 284 4.48 -2.95 8.41
N GLU A 285 3.95 -4.18 8.30
CA GLU A 285 4.73 -5.41 8.11
C GLU A 285 5.64 -5.38 6.87
N ASP A 286 5.41 -4.42 5.96
CA ASP A 286 6.20 -4.22 4.74
C ASP A 286 7.17 -3.06 4.84
N PHE A 287 7.26 -2.42 6.00
CA PHE A 287 8.23 -1.37 6.23
C PHE A 287 9.63 -1.99 6.23
N ASP A 288 10.30 -1.88 5.08
CA ASP A 288 11.71 -2.21 4.96
C ASP A 288 12.53 -1.16 5.71
N PHE A 289 12.78 -1.45 6.99
CA PHE A 289 13.65 -0.66 7.86
C PHE A 289 15.04 -0.48 7.24
N GLU A 290 15.57 -1.47 6.54
CA GLU A 290 16.92 -1.45 5.97
C GLU A 290 16.99 -0.50 4.77
N GLU A 291 16.02 -0.60 3.86
CA GLU A 291 15.88 0.33 2.74
C GLU A 291 15.66 1.77 3.24
N THR A 292 14.75 1.96 4.20
CA THR A 292 14.47 3.29 4.76
C THR A 292 15.70 3.89 5.45
N LEU A 293 16.46 3.09 6.21
CA LEU A 293 17.69 3.54 6.85
C LEU A 293 18.78 3.87 5.81
N ARG A 294 18.86 3.09 4.72
CA ARG A 294 19.80 3.35 3.63
C ARG A 294 19.47 4.65 2.91
N ASP A 295 18.20 4.91 2.63
CA ASP A 295 17.73 6.17 2.04
C ASP A 295 18.01 7.36 2.96
N ILE A 296 17.73 7.21 4.26
CA ILE A 296 18.08 8.23 5.27
C ILE A 296 19.59 8.47 5.28
N HIS A 297 20.41 7.42 5.17
CA HIS A 297 21.86 7.54 5.18
C HIS A 297 22.40 8.28 3.94
N ILE A 298 21.91 7.93 2.75
CA ILE A 298 22.25 8.60 1.49
C ILE A 298 21.84 10.08 1.56
N GLU A 299 20.63 10.35 2.06
CA GLU A 299 20.14 11.72 2.21
C GLU A 299 20.95 12.52 3.23
N LEU A 300 21.31 11.92 4.36
CA LEU A 300 22.18 12.55 5.37
C LEU A 300 23.56 12.87 4.79
N GLN A 301 24.10 11.98 3.95
CA GLN A 301 25.36 12.23 3.25
C GLN A 301 25.23 13.44 2.30
N GLY A 302 24.19 13.48 1.47
CA GLY A 302 23.94 14.60 0.56
C GLY A 302 23.76 15.93 1.30
N LEU A 303 23.00 15.95 2.40
CA LEU A 303 22.83 17.12 3.25
C LEU A 303 24.15 17.60 3.87
N ASN A 304 25.04 16.68 4.26
CA ASN A 304 26.36 17.04 4.79
C ASN A 304 27.28 17.63 3.71
N GLU A 305 27.21 17.13 2.48
CA GLU A 305 27.95 17.68 1.34
C GLU A 305 27.46 19.10 1.04
N GLU A 306 26.14 19.32 0.96
CA GLU A 306 25.55 20.64 0.80
C GLU A 306 25.92 21.59 1.94
N ALA A 307 25.85 21.13 3.20
CA ALA A 307 26.23 21.92 4.36
C ALA A 307 27.71 22.34 4.31
N THR A 308 28.58 21.45 3.84
CA THR A 308 30.02 21.75 3.66
C THR A 308 30.24 22.84 2.61
N VAL A 309 29.54 22.75 1.46
CA VAL A 309 29.58 23.78 0.42
C VAL A 309 29.07 25.11 0.95
N LEU A 310 27.95 25.10 1.68
CA LEU A 310 27.36 26.32 2.25
C LEU A 310 28.29 26.96 3.28
N ALA A 311 28.91 26.16 4.15
CA ALA A 311 29.88 26.63 5.14
C ALA A 311 31.09 27.29 4.46
N ALA A 312 31.62 26.69 3.39
CA ALA A 312 32.71 27.27 2.61
C ALA A 312 32.30 28.60 1.96
N GLN A 313 31.08 28.68 1.44
CA GLN A 313 30.54 29.91 0.85
C GLN A 313 30.37 31.02 1.90
N ILE A 314 29.88 30.68 3.10
CA ILE A 314 29.76 31.62 4.22
C ILE A 314 31.13 32.14 4.62
N GLN A 315 32.12 31.25 4.78
CA GLN A 315 33.49 31.63 5.13
C GLN A 315 34.08 32.62 4.11
N LYS A 316 33.92 32.33 2.81
CA LYS A 316 34.36 33.22 1.74
C LYS A 316 33.66 34.59 1.80
N ASN A 317 32.36 34.61 2.08
CA ASN A 317 31.62 35.87 2.20
C ASN A 317 32.09 36.69 3.41
N PHE A 318 32.47 36.06 4.53
CA PHE A 318 33.06 36.76 5.68
C PHE A 318 34.42 37.37 5.35
N GLU A 319 35.28 36.63 4.63
CA GLU A 319 36.58 37.12 4.15
C GLU A 319 36.41 38.33 3.20
N GLU A 320 35.42 38.30 2.30
CA GLU A 320 35.08 39.42 1.41
C GLU A 320 34.54 40.64 2.15
N LEU A 321 33.91 40.44 3.32
CA LEU A 321 33.43 41.51 4.20
C LEU A 321 34.50 42.04 5.16
N GLY A 322 35.71 41.46 5.16
CA GLY A 322 36.85 41.91 5.95
C GLY A 322 36.77 41.54 7.44
N VAL A 323 36.03 40.48 7.79
CA VAL A 323 35.93 39.92 9.15
C VAL A 323 36.71 38.62 9.26
#